data_AF-A0A4Z1G3D3-F1
#
_entry.id   AF-A0A4Z1G3D3-F1
#
_cell.length_a   1.000
_cell.length_b   1.000
_cell.length_c   1.000
_cell.angle_alpha   90.00
_cell.angle_beta   90.00
_cell.angle_gamma   90.00
#
_symmetry.space_group_name_H-M   'P 1'
#
loop_
_entity.id
_entity.type
_entity.pdbx_description
1 polymer ?
#
loop_
_entity_poly.entity_id
_entity_poly.type
_entity_poly.pdbx_seq_one_letter_code
_entity_poly.pdbx_strand_id
1 'polypeptide(L)'
;MKCKKAQDRMSSTKSHRSRKSSLMSRKLLAASICLAILPIADAHTYYRNRAAWKPNWDPNRPVRKGPPKKRDGAIPLVISNMCPETIWPGIGTQAGTGAGVGGFALQTGESKSLTVSADWQGRIWGRTNCSFAVGGDGASNAAGNDGSGSACVTGDCGGLLDCSITGETPVTLAEFDLAGNGGSQTFYDISLVDGYNIPMGIVYIPGDNAALQAIPPNLVNAACIASTGYLAPPATTGTNGNSSNSTYPIPLESTVTNDAAMSWCPWNLQKTPPDKPGDGVYPYPDDNIQRPTFDPCLSACAKDNKPSDCCTGAYDQPQLCPRNDFANAANTICPDAYGYPFDDQTSTFIIPTGGGWEIVFCPVGRSTNILKVLGDQMRKIASAGKVTKDIIETAMNETYINEMAVKSTAGEGLSEKAKLGSWGALVGVLVWGIWLC
;
A
#
# COMPACT_ATOMS: atom_id res chain seq x y z
N MET A 1 -6.45 -71.23 38.27
CA MET A 1 -7.68 -71.88 38.80
C MET A 1 -8.89 -71.47 37.96
N LYS A 2 -9.96 -72.28 37.94
CA LYS A 2 -11.24 -71.97 37.27
C LYS A 2 -12.31 -71.64 38.31
N CYS A 3 -13.12 -70.61 38.08
CA CYS A 3 -14.51 -70.59 38.53
C CYS A 3 -15.45 -70.26 37.35
N LYS A 4 -16.29 -71.23 37.00
CA LYS A 4 -17.61 -71.04 36.33
C LYS A 4 -18.58 -70.48 37.41
N LYS A 5 -19.83 -70.03 37.19
CA LYS A 5 -20.91 -70.16 36.17
C LYS A 5 -21.84 -68.90 36.39
N ALA A 6 -22.92 -68.58 35.68
CA ALA A 6 -23.69 -69.16 34.57
C ALA A 6 -24.29 -68.00 33.72
N GLN A 7 -24.46 -68.15 32.40
CA GLN A 7 -25.68 -68.56 31.67
C GLN A 7 -26.96 -67.74 31.89
N ASP A 8 -27.44 -67.16 30.79
CA ASP A 8 -28.86 -67.26 30.42
C ASP A 8 -29.03 -67.75 28.97
N ARG A 9 -30.21 -68.29 28.63
CA ARG A 9 -30.59 -68.81 27.29
C ARG A 9 -31.40 -67.70 26.54
N MET A 10 -31.83 -67.76 25.27
CA MET A 10 -32.16 -68.91 24.40
C MET A 10 -32.25 -68.51 22.91
N SER A 11 -31.56 -69.26 22.05
CA SER A 11 -31.98 -69.78 20.72
C SER A 11 -33.15 -69.14 19.93
N SER A 12 -32.89 -68.78 18.65
CA SER A 12 -33.81 -69.11 17.54
C SER A 12 -33.12 -69.38 16.19
N THR A 13 -33.43 -70.55 15.64
CA THR A 13 -33.28 -71.12 14.27
C THR A 13 -32.41 -70.47 13.17
N LYS A 14 -31.58 -71.32 12.55
CA LYS A 14 -31.02 -71.13 11.18
C LYS A 14 -32.09 -71.41 10.11
N SER A 15 -31.99 -70.72 8.96
CA SER A 15 -32.51 -71.21 7.68
C SER A 15 -31.50 -70.92 6.56
N HIS A 16 -31.00 -71.97 5.91
CA HIS A 16 -30.23 -71.85 4.66
C HIS A 16 -31.20 -71.89 3.48
N ARG A 17 -31.17 -70.87 2.62
CA ARG A 17 -31.63 -71.02 1.23
C ARG A 17 -30.57 -70.49 0.27
N SER A 18 -30.25 -71.31 -0.72
CA SER A 18 -29.20 -71.06 -1.70
C SER A 18 -29.78 -70.56 -3.03
N ARG A 19 -28.87 -70.02 -3.85
CA ARG A 19 -28.89 -69.85 -5.31
C ARG A 19 -29.39 -68.55 -5.95
N LYS A 20 -28.52 -68.14 -6.91
CA LYS A 20 -28.74 -67.41 -8.17
C LYS A 20 -28.87 -65.89 -8.13
N SER A 21 -27.69 -65.26 -8.22
CA SER A 21 -27.34 -64.33 -9.31
C SER A 21 -28.48 -63.66 -10.08
N SER A 22 -28.69 -62.36 -9.83
CA SER A 22 -29.00 -61.41 -10.90
C SER A 22 -27.77 -60.53 -11.13
N LEU A 23 -27.32 -60.45 -12.38
CA LEU A 23 -26.09 -59.74 -12.78
C LEU A 23 -26.38 -58.28 -13.14
N MET A 24 -27.11 -57.56 -12.28
CA MET A 24 -27.36 -56.13 -12.42
C MET A 24 -27.48 -55.47 -11.05
N SER A 25 -27.04 -54.20 -10.96
CA SER A 25 -27.07 -53.35 -9.76
C SER A 25 -26.03 -53.63 -8.64
N ARG A 26 -24.73 -53.64 -9.01
CA ARG A 26 -23.61 -53.30 -8.09
C ARG A 26 -22.48 -52.50 -8.78
N LYS A 27 -22.86 -51.49 -9.58
CA LYS A 27 -21.94 -50.45 -10.13
C LYS A 27 -22.26 -49.04 -9.61
N LEU A 28 -22.84 -48.92 -8.41
CA LEU A 28 -23.26 -47.65 -7.79
C LEU A 28 -22.85 -47.57 -6.30
N LEU A 29 -21.63 -47.99 -5.97
CA LEU A 29 -21.08 -47.84 -4.61
C LEU A 29 -19.54 -47.66 -4.59
N ALA A 30 -19.03 -47.01 -5.64
CA ALA A 30 -17.63 -46.58 -5.77
C ALA A 30 -17.53 -45.20 -6.45
N ALA A 31 -18.50 -44.32 -6.19
CA ALA A 31 -18.61 -42.98 -6.79
C ALA A 31 -19.02 -41.90 -5.76
N SER A 32 -18.68 -42.12 -4.48
CA SER A 32 -19.03 -41.19 -3.38
C SER A 32 -17.87 -40.96 -2.40
N ILE A 33 -16.64 -41.34 -2.77
CA ILE A 33 -15.39 -41.05 -2.02
C ILE A 33 -14.31 -40.55 -2.98
N CYS A 34 -14.68 -39.62 -3.86
CA CYS A 34 -13.76 -38.89 -4.78
C CYS A 34 -14.30 -37.47 -5.10
N LEU A 35 -15.03 -36.86 -4.16
CA LEU A 35 -15.68 -35.54 -4.32
C LEU A 35 -15.59 -34.68 -3.05
N ALA A 36 -14.57 -34.94 -2.22
CA ALA A 36 -14.26 -34.21 -0.99
C ALA A 36 -12.76 -33.88 -0.89
N ILE A 37 -12.06 -33.79 -2.02
CA ILE A 37 -10.66 -33.36 -2.10
C ILE A 37 -10.58 -32.30 -3.20
N LEU A 38 -10.37 -31.05 -2.76
CA LEU A 38 -10.23 -29.82 -3.53
C LEU A 38 -11.54 -29.25 -4.14
N PRO A 39 -11.72 -27.91 -4.14
CA PRO A 39 -10.67 -26.90 -4.00
C PRO A 39 -10.56 -26.24 -2.61
N ILE A 40 -9.48 -26.54 -1.90
CA ILE A 40 -8.77 -25.56 -1.03
C ILE A 40 -7.62 -24.92 -1.83
N ALA A 41 -7.36 -25.40 -3.05
CA ALA A 41 -6.43 -24.79 -3.98
C ALA A 41 -6.87 -23.38 -4.41
N ASP A 42 -8.17 -23.11 -4.46
CA ASP A 42 -8.69 -21.90 -5.15
C ASP A 42 -8.29 -20.59 -4.47
N ALA A 43 -8.12 -20.52 -3.15
CA ALA A 43 -7.56 -19.32 -2.51
C ALA A 43 -6.08 -19.08 -2.90
N HIS A 44 -5.28 -20.14 -2.98
CA HIS A 44 -3.86 -20.07 -3.34
C HIS A 44 -3.62 -19.93 -4.85
N THR A 45 -4.54 -20.41 -5.71
CA THR A 45 -4.45 -20.25 -7.17
C THR A 45 -5.11 -18.97 -7.68
N TYR A 46 -6.10 -18.42 -6.97
CA TYR A 46 -6.70 -17.11 -7.30
C TYR A 46 -5.64 -16.01 -7.34
N TYR A 47 -4.75 -15.95 -6.34
CA TYR A 47 -3.64 -15.00 -6.30
C TYR A 47 -2.54 -15.25 -7.32
N ARG A 48 -2.36 -16.51 -7.75
CA ARG A 48 -1.44 -16.84 -8.85
C ARG A 48 -1.98 -16.46 -10.24
N ASN A 49 -3.28 -16.13 -10.31
CA ASN A 49 -4.03 -15.88 -11.55
C ASN A 49 -4.60 -14.45 -11.67
N ARG A 50 -4.32 -13.52 -10.73
CA ARG A 50 -4.18 -12.11 -11.15
C ARG A 50 -3.16 -12.11 -12.30
N ALA A 51 -3.48 -11.45 -13.41
CA ALA A 51 -2.65 -11.44 -14.61
C ALA A 51 -1.20 -11.16 -14.19
N ALA A 52 -0.32 -12.15 -14.42
CA ALA A 52 0.84 -12.37 -13.56
C ALA A 52 1.51 -11.06 -13.17
N TRP A 53 1.64 -10.81 -11.86
CA TRP A 53 2.53 -9.81 -11.30
C TRP A 53 3.91 -10.13 -11.87
N LYS A 54 4.24 -9.52 -13.01
CA LYS A 54 5.54 -9.68 -13.60
C LYS A 54 6.42 -8.91 -12.65
N PRO A 55 7.34 -9.56 -11.91
CA PRO A 55 8.38 -8.77 -11.29
C PRO A 55 8.98 -7.96 -12.42
N ASN A 56 8.90 -6.63 -12.31
CA ASN A 56 9.55 -5.72 -13.24
C ASN A 56 11.05 -5.73 -12.94
N TRP A 57 11.58 -6.92 -13.16
CA TRP A 57 12.94 -7.34 -13.05
C TRP A 57 13.69 -6.59 -14.13
N ASP A 58 14.22 -5.43 -13.75
CA ASP A 58 15.33 -4.85 -14.46
C ASP A 58 16.44 -5.92 -14.49
N PRO A 59 16.77 -6.49 -15.67
CA PRO A 59 17.74 -7.57 -15.76
C PRO A 59 19.14 -7.14 -15.31
N ASN A 60 19.38 -5.84 -15.16
CA ASN A 60 20.63 -5.26 -14.67
C ASN A 60 20.66 -5.13 -13.14
N ARG A 61 19.50 -5.16 -12.45
CA ARG A 61 19.36 -4.95 -10.98
C ARG A 61 18.70 -6.15 -10.28
N PRO A 62 19.32 -7.35 -10.29
CA PRO A 62 18.72 -8.58 -9.76
C PRO A 62 18.39 -8.48 -8.27
N VAL A 63 17.18 -8.90 -7.89
CA VAL A 63 16.69 -8.93 -6.50
C VAL A 63 17.59 -9.77 -5.60
N ARG A 64 17.95 -9.21 -4.43
CA ARG A 64 18.69 -9.88 -3.36
C ARG A 64 18.05 -9.52 -2.02
N LYS A 65 17.85 -10.50 -1.12
CA LYS A 65 17.19 -10.27 0.19
C LYS A 65 17.91 -9.24 1.07
N GLY A 66 19.25 -9.21 1.01
CA GLY A 66 20.10 -8.32 1.80
C GLY A 66 20.46 -8.85 3.20
N PRO A 67 20.97 -8.00 4.11
CA PRO A 67 21.23 -6.56 3.93
C PRO A 67 22.33 -6.27 2.88
N PRO A 68 22.44 -5.02 2.38
CA PRO A 68 23.48 -4.62 1.42
C PRO A 68 24.90 -4.78 2.00
N LYS A 69 25.87 -5.10 1.13
CA LYS A 69 27.30 -5.08 1.48
C LYS A 69 27.88 -3.70 1.13
N LYS A 70 29.06 -3.37 1.66
CA LYS A 70 29.75 -2.08 1.42
C LYS A 70 29.84 -1.66 -0.05
N ARG A 71 29.98 -2.62 -0.97
CA ARG A 71 30.06 -2.37 -2.43
C ARG A 71 28.73 -1.99 -3.08
N ASP A 72 27.60 -2.33 -2.45
CA ASP A 72 26.25 -2.18 -3.01
C ASP A 72 25.67 -0.78 -2.67
N GLY A 73 26.41 0.04 -1.91
CA GLY A 73 26.02 1.40 -1.47
C GLY A 73 24.89 1.36 -0.45
N ALA A 74 25.18 1.50 0.85
CA ALA A 74 24.15 1.41 1.88
C ALA A 74 23.37 2.74 2.03
N ILE A 75 22.08 2.70 1.73
CA ILE A 75 21.11 3.79 1.93
C ILE A 75 20.34 3.52 3.23
N PRO A 76 20.26 4.47 4.18
CA PRO A 76 19.43 4.34 5.38
C PRO A 76 17.95 4.20 5.03
N LEU A 77 17.28 3.22 5.65
CA LEU A 77 15.84 3.07 5.63
C LEU A 77 15.36 2.90 7.08
N VAL A 78 14.75 3.93 7.66
CA VAL A 78 14.14 3.89 9.00
C VAL A 78 12.65 3.63 8.85
N ILE A 79 12.08 2.82 9.75
CA ILE A 79 10.64 2.59 9.80
C ILE A 79 10.16 2.85 11.22
N SER A 80 9.22 3.77 11.37
CA SER A 80 8.76 4.31 12.66
C SER A 80 7.25 4.14 12.82
N ASN A 81 6.81 3.67 13.99
CA ASN A 81 5.41 3.51 14.32
C ASN A 81 4.93 4.61 15.27
N MET A 82 4.13 5.56 14.78
CA MET A 82 3.44 6.56 15.61
C MET A 82 1.95 6.21 15.83
N CYS A 83 1.52 5.01 15.43
CA CYS A 83 0.17 4.50 15.70
C CYS A 83 0.01 4.19 17.19
N PRO A 84 -1.22 4.30 17.76
CA PRO A 84 -1.48 3.94 19.15
C PRO A 84 -1.32 2.44 19.42
N GLU A 85 -1.31 1.61 18.37
CA GLU A 85 -1.21 0.15 18.45
C GLU A 85 0.08 -0.38 17.79
N THR A 86 0.44 -1.63 18.11
CA THR A 86 1.50 -2.36 17.39
C THR A 86 1.08 -2.60 15.95
N ILE A 87 2.01 -2.33 15.03
CA ILE A 87 1.86 -2.64 13.61
C ILE A 87 2.92 -3.66 13.19
N TRP A 88 2.73 -4.26 12.02
CA TRP A 88 3.72 -5.15 11.42
C TRP A 88 4.12 -4.61 10.05
N PRO A 89 5.20 -3.82 9.93
CA PRO A 89 5.64 -3.36 8.62
C PRO A 89 5.97 -4.54 7.70
N GLY A 90 5.64 -4.40 6.42
CA GLY A 90 6.07 -5.26 5.33
C GLY A 90 7.04 -4.50 4.42
N ILE A 91 8.02 -5.21 3.86
CA ILE A 91 9.02 -4.67 2.92
C ILE A 91 9.15 -5.64 1.73
N GLY A 92 8.80 -5.17 0.54
CA GLY A 92 8.94 -5.90 -0.72
C GLY A 92 10.10 -5.34 -1.52
N THR A 93 11.08 -6.17 -1.90
CA THR A 93 12.17 -5.77 -2.81
C THR A 93 11.89 -6.25 -4.23
N GLN A 94 11.96 -5.33 -5.19
CA GLN A 94 11.62 -5.54 -6.60
C GLN A 94 12.85 -5.47 -7.51
N ALA A 95 13.84 -4.65 -7.14
CA ALA A 95 15.17 -4.63 -7.74
C ALA A 95 16.25 -4.30 -6.68
N GLY A 96 17.49 -4.64 -6.97
CA GLY A 96 18.63 -4.37 -6.07
C GLY A 96 18.64 -5.26 -4.81
N THR A 97 19.18 -4.74 -3.72
CA THR A 97 19.42 -5.47 -2.45
C THR A 97 18.59 -4.88 -1.31
N GLY A 98 17.66 -5.67 -0.77
CA GLY A 98 16.74 -5.26 0.29
C GLY A 98 17.36 -5.20 1.69
N ALA A 99 16.48 -5.05 2.68
CA ALA A 99 16.84 -4.81 4.08
C ALA A 99 17.34 -6.03 4.87
N GLY A 100 17.34 -7.23 4.27
CA GLY A 100 17.56 -8.51 4.97
C GLY A 100 16.31 -9.07 5.67
N VAL A 101 15.28 -8.24 5.86
CA VAL A 101 13.96 -8.59 6.40
C VAL A 101 12.85 -8.08 5.47
N GLY A 102 11.83 -8.89 5.27
CA GLY A 102 10.58 -8.55 4.57
C GLY A 102 9.43 -8.18 5.52
N GLY A 103 9.60 -8.34 6.84
CA GLY A 103 8.66 -7.82 7.82
C GLY A 103 9.02 -8.16 9.27
N PHE A 104 8.36 -7.48 10.21
CA PHE A 104 8.61 -7.57 11.65
C PHE A 104 7.45 -6.92 12.42
N ALA A 105 7.36 -7.15 13.73
CA ALA A 105 6.50 -6.37 14.63
C ALA A 105 7.21 -5.06 15.04
N LEU A 106 6.46 -3.97 15.21
CA LEU A 106 6.95 -2.67 15.65
C LEU A 106 5.93 -2.03 16.62
N GLN A 107 6.29 -1.84 17.89
CA GLN A 107 5.40 -1.33 18.92
C GLN A 107 5.17 0.18 18.78
N THR A 108 4.17 0.70 19.49
CA THR A 108 3.84 2.12 19.58
C THR A 108 5.05 2.95 20.01
N GLY A 109 5.46 3.91 19.18
CA GLY A 109 6.62 4.78 19.42
C GLY A 109 7.99 4.15 19.10
N GLU A 110 8.05 2.91 18.60
CA GLU A 110 9.31 2.30 18.18
C GLU A 110 9.71 2.69 16.75
N SER A 111 11.03 2.77 16.54
CA SER A 111 11.67 2.93 15.23
C SER A 111 12.70 1.83 15.00
N LYS A 112 12.77 1.33 13.76
CA LYS A 112 13.74 0.32 13.34
C LYS A 112 14.59 0.83 12.19
N SER A 113 15.90 0.97 12.42
CA SER A 113 16.87 1.34 11.38
C SER A 113 17.29 0.11 10.58
N LEU A 114 17.18 0.21 9.26
CA LEU A 114 17.56 -0.77 8.26
C LEU A 114 18.44 -0.08 7.19
N THR A 115 18.95 -0.87 6.24
CA THR A 115 19.67 -0.34 5.07
C THR A 115 19.28 -1.12 3.82
N VAL A 116 19.17 -0.43 2.70
CA VAL A 116 18.97 -1.01 1.35
C VAL A 116 20.12 -0.59 0.44
N SER A 117 20.29 -1.22 -0.72
CA SER A 117 21.32 -0.77 -1.68
C SER A 117 20.93 0.52 -2.41
N ALA A 118 21.92 1.21 -2.98
CA ALA A 118 21.70 2.45 -3.74
C ALA A 118 20.93 2.25 -5.05
N ASP A 119 20.83 1.00 -5.53
CA ASP A 119 20.04 0.59 -6.68
C ASP A 119 18.67 -0.03 -6.34
N TRP A 120 18.28 0.01 -5.05
CA TRP A 120 17.07 -0.64 -4.56
C TRP A 120 15.80 -0.03 -5.17
N GLN A 121 14.90 -0.93 -5.57
CA GLN A 121 13.51 -0.61 -5.91
C GLN A 121 12.61 -1.48 -5.04
N GLY A 122 11.57 -0.90 -4.46
CA GLY A 122 10.69 -1.65 -3.56
C GLY A 122 9.55 -0.87 -2.92
N ARG A 123 8.82 -1.57 -2.05
CA ARG A 123 7.64 -1.08 -1.34
C ARG A 123 7.75 -1.30 0.15
N ILE A 124 7.22 -0.37 0.93
CA ILE A 124 6.99 -0.51 2.37
C ILE A 124 5.50 -0.27 2.65
N TRP A 125 4.90 -1.08 3.53
CA TRP A 125 3.51 -0.92 3.96
C TRP A 125 3.29 -1.33 5.41
N GLY A 126 2.17 -0.88 5.99
CA GLY A 126 1.78 -1.21 7.35
C GLY A 126 0.72 -2.31 7.35
N ARG A 127 0.89 -3.31 8.23
CA ARG A 127 -0.11 -4.35 8.47
C ARG A 127 -0.70 -4.20 9.86
N THR A 128 -2.02 -4.36 9.97
CA THR A 128 -2.75 -4.10 11.22
C THR A 128 -3.46 -5.35 11.73
N ASN A 129 -3.60 -5.43 13.06
CA ASN A 129 -4.25 -6.50 13.81
C ASN A 129 -3.79 -7.90 13.34
N CYS A 130 -2.50 -8.19 13.52
CA CYS A 130 -1.89 -9.44 13.06
C CYS A 130 -1.70 -10.47 14.19
N SER A 131 -1.81 -11.74 13.85
CA SER A 131 -1.52 -12.88 14.73
C SER A 131 -0.79 -13.97 13.94
N PHE A 132 0.45 -14.25 14.32
CA PHE A 132 1.36 -15.17 13.62
C PHE A 132 1.65 -16.42 14.44
N ALA A 133 1.87 -17.54 13.76
CA ALA A 133 2.34 -18.79 14.34
C ALA A 133 3.75 -18.65 14.93
N VAL A 134 4.14 -19.60 15.80
CA VAL A 134 5.49 -19.64 16.37
C VAL A 134 6.53 -19.85 15.25
N GLY A 135 7.29 -18.81 14.93
CA GLY A 135 8.24 -18.79 13.82
C GLY A 135 7.92 -17.77 12.73
N GLY A 136 6.65 -17.32 12.65
CA GLY A 136 6.22 -16.30 11.69
C GLY A 136 6.05 -16.80 10.25
N ASP A 137 5.93 -18.11 10.04
CA ASP A 137 5.74 -18.78 8.75
C ASP A 137 4.28 -19.16 8.45
N GLY A 138 3.34 -18.68 9.27
CA GLY A 138 1.90 -18.83 9.04
C GLY A 138 1.06 -17.96 9.99
N ALA A 139 -0.25 -17.94 9.75
CA ALA A 139 -1.22 -17.29 10.61
C ALA A 139 -1.46 -18.12 11.88
N SER A 140 -1.77 -17.45 12.99
CA SER A 140 -2.29 -18.08 14.20
C SER A 140 -3.64 -17.48 14.60
N ASN A 141 -4.49 -18.26 15.24
CA ASN A 141 -5.76 -17.80 15.80
C ASN A 141 -5.86 -18.11 17.30
N ALA A 142 -6.81 -17.46 17.98
CA ALA A 142 -7.01 -17.57 19.42
C ALA A 142 -7.31 -19.00 19.94
N ALA A 143 -7.52 -19.97 19.05
CA ALA A 143 -7.69 -21.39 19.39
C ALA A 143 -6.39 -22.22 19.24
N GLY A 144 -5.25 -21.59 18.88
CA GLY A 144 -3.95 -22.25 18.73
C GLY A 144 -3.82 -23.10 17.47
N ASN A 145 -4.64 -22.85 16.44
CA ASN A 145 -4.43 -23.46 15.12
C ASN A 145 -3.49 -22.59 14.30
N ASP A 146 -2.22 -23.00 14.26
CA ASP A 146 -1.19 -22.40 13.43
C ASP A 146 -1.25 -22.97 11.99
N GLY A 147 -1.26 -22.12 10.96
CA GLY A 147 -1.26 -22.60 9.57
C GLY A 147 -1.68 -21.58 8.51
N SER A 148 -2.37 -22.10 7.48
CA SER A 148 -2.72 -21.37 6.25
C SER A 148 -3.82 -20.33 6.47
N GLY A 149 -3.61 -19.13 5.95
CA GLY A 149 -4.60 -18.05 5.94
C GLY A 149 -3.94 -16.68 6.04
N SER A 150 -4.77 -15.64 6.15
CA SER A 150 -4.32 -14.29 6.48
C SER A 150 -3.94 -14.24 7.96
N ALA A 151 -2.74 -13.74 8.28
CA ALA A 151 -2.31 -13.47 9.65
C ALA A 151 -2.80 -12.09 10.10
N CYS A 152 -2.90 -11.13 9.18
CA CYS A 152 -3.32 -9.75 9.43
C CYS A 152 -4.73 -9.44 8.91
N VAL A 153 -5.38 -8.40 9.46
CA VAL A 153 -6.67 -7.89 8.95
C VAL A 153 -6.46 -7.01 7.71
N THR A 154 -5.35 -6.28 7.60
CA THR A 154 -4.99 -5.49 6.40
C THR A 154 -3.51 -5.65 6.03
N GLY A 155 -3.19 -5.53 4.74
CA GLY A 155 -1.82 -5.59 4.23
C GLY A 155 -1.12 -6.95 4.40
N ASP A 156 -1.84 -8.03 4.72
CA ASP A 156 -1.27 -9.37 4.89
C ASP A 156 -0.40 -9.79 3.69
N CYS A 157 0.58 -10.68 3.85
CA CYS A 157 1.47 -11.07 2.74
C CYS A 157 1.56 -12.60 2.60
N GLY A 158 0.41 -13.28 2.74
CA GLY A 158 0.27 -14.73 2.65
C GLY A 158 0.45 -15.44 4.01
N GLY A 159 0.07 -14.78 5.11
CA GLY A 159 0.22 -15.26 6.48
C GLY A 159 1.64 -15.18 7.05
N LEU A 160 2.60 -14.65 6.29
CA LEU A 160 4.02 -14.61 6.65
C LEU A 160 4.38 -13.34 7.42
N LEU A 161 5.18 -13.46 8.49
CA LEU A 161 5.77 -12.30 9.16
C LEU A 161 6.83 -11.65 8.27
N ASP A 162 7.67 -12.46 7.64
CA ASP A 162 8.77 -12.08 6.75
C ASP A 162 8.30 -12.13 5.29
N CYS A 163 7.71 -11.03 4.81
CA CYS A 163 7.06 -10.98 3.50
C CYS A 163 8.01 -11.28 2.34
N SER A 164 7.51 -12.00 1.33
CA SER A 164 8.19 -12.27 0.05
C SER A 164 7.46 -11.72 -1.17
N ILE A 165 6.23 -11.22 -0.96
CA ILE A 165 5.34 -10.57 -1.93
C ILE A 165 4.81 -9.26 -1.33
N THR A 166 4.13 -8.44 -2.11
CA THR A 166 3.44 -7.21 -1.63
C THR A 166 2.29 -7.53 -0.66
N GLY A 167 1.76 -6.51 0.01
CA GLY A 167 0.63 -6.65 0.93
C GLY A 167 -0.73 -6.78 0.24
N GLU A 168 -1.65 -7.43 0.92
CA GLU A 168 -3.02 -7.66 0.46
C GLU A 168 -3.90 -6.41 0.57
N THR A 169 -4.56 -6.09 -0.54
CA THR A 169 -5.42 -4.91 -0.67
C THR A 169 -6.62 -4.95 0.30
N PRO A 170 -7.06 -3.82 0.88
CA PRO A 170 -6.50 -2.49 0.71
C PRO A 170 -5.20 -2.28 1.50
N VAL A 171 -4.23 -1.61 0.88
CA VAL A 171 -2.93 -1.31 1.50
C VAL A 171 -2.36 0.02 1.02
N THR A 172 -2.03 0.91 1.96
CA THR A 172 -1.27 2.14 1.70
C THR A 172 0.20 1.76 1.48
N LEU A 173 0.78 2.17 0.34
CA LEU A 173 2.15 1.86 -0.05
C LEU A 173 3.05 3.11 0.02
N ALA A 174 4.30 2.94 0.45
CA ALA A 174 5.40 3.83 0.09
C ALA A 174 6.26 3.11 -0.95
N GLU A 175 6.43 3.71 -2.13
CA GLU A 175 7.14 3.11 -3.26
C GLU A 175 8.44 3.88 -3.57
N PHE A 176 9.47 3.17 -4.03
CA PHE A 176 10.79 3.74 -4.31
C PHE A 176 11.47 3.08 -5.53
N ASP A 177 12.15 3.88 -6.34
CA ASP A 177 13.30 3.48 -7.16
C ASP A 177 14.46 4.46 -6.89
N LEU A 178 15.49 3.98 -6.16
CA LEU A 178 16.63 4.80 -5.77
C LEU A 178 17.64 5.04 -6.90
N ALA A 179 17.57 4.27 -7.99
CA ALA A 179 18.43 4.39 -9.17
C ALA A 179 17.64 4.72 -10.45
N GLY A 180 16.58 5.51 -10.30
CA GLY A 180 15.86 6.14 -11.40
C GLY A 180 16.75 6.96 -12.34
N ASN A 181 16.26 7.14 -13.57
CA ASN A 181 16.93 7.89 -14.65
C ASN A 181 18.41 7.47 -14.82
N GLY A 182 18.67 6.16 -14.90
CA GLY A 182 20.02 5.60 -15.04
C GLY A 182 20.92 5.76 -13.82
N GLY A 183 20.35 5.79 -12.60
CA GLY A 183 21.11 5.97 -11.35
C GLY A 183 21.42 7.43 -10.99
N SER A 184 20.66 8.40 -11.55
CA SER A 184 20.87 9.83 -11.30
C SER A 184 19.76 10.48 -10.46
N GLN A 185 18.58 9.85 -10.38
CA GLN A 185 17.42 10.34 -9.64
C GLN A 185 16.86 9.24 -8.73
N THR A 186 16.34 9.64 -7.57
CA THR A 186 15.42 8.83 -6.78
C THR A 186 13.99 9.21 -7.17
N PHE A 187 13.19 8.21 -7.52
CA PHE A 187 11.73 8.30 -7.61
C PHE A 187 11.11 7.69 -6.35
N TYR A 188 10.09 8.34 -5.80
CA TYR A 188 9.32 7.82 -4.68
C TYR A 188 7.96 8.50 -4.58
N ASP A 189 7.03 7.85 -3.89
CA ASP A 189 5.67 8.31 -3.71
C ASP A 189 4.96 7.57 -2.56
N ILE A 190 3.79 8.09 -2.20
CA ILE A 190 2.79 7.33 -1.44
C ILE A 190 1.70 6.93 -2.43
N SER A 191 1.40 5.64 -2.50
CA SER A 191 0.47 5.07 -3.47
C SER A 191 -0.75 4.46 -2.77
N LEU A 192 -1.93 4.89 -3.25
CA LEU A 192 -3.24 4.38 -2.87
C LEU A 192 -3.88 3.55 -4.01
N VAL A 193 -3.11 3.21 -5.05
CA VAL A 193 -3.61 2.40 -6.18
C VAL A 193 -4.06 1.01 -5.71
N ASP A 194 -3.41 0.47 -4.69
CA ASP A 194 -3.80 -0.76 -3.99
C ASP A 194 -4.74 -0.52 -2.79
N GLY A 195 -5.30 0.69 -2.65
CA GLY A 195 -6.22 1.10 -1.59
C GLY A 195 -5.57 1.88 -0.45
N TYR A 196 -6.29 2.01 0.67
CA TYR A 196 -5.82 2.70 1.88
C TYR A 196 -6.21 1.92 3.13
N ASN A 197 -5.26 1.69 4.03
CA ASN A 197 -5.50 1.02 5.32
C ASN A 197 -4.90 1.75 6.54
N ILE A 198 -3.87 2.56 6.35
CA ILE A 198 -3.14 3.22 7.44
C ILE A 198 -2.58 4.58 6.96
N PRO A 199 -2.56 5.63 7.80
CA PRO A 199 -1.89 6.88 7.45
C PRO A 199 -0.37 6.66 7.36
N MET A 200 0.27 7.39 6.44
CA MET A 200 1.69 7.19 6.13
C MET A 200 2.36 8.53 5.78
N GLY A 201 3.64 8.65 6.16
CA GLY A 201 4.52 9.73 5.73
C GLY A 201 5.87 9.19 5.28
N ILE A 202 6.49 9.88 4.34
CA ILE A 202 7.85 9.64 3.86
C ILE A 202 8.68 10.87 4.20
N VAL A 203 9.72 10.68 5.00
CA VAL A 203 10.63 11.74 5.46
C VAL A 203 12.00 11.50 4.85
N TYR A 204 12.53 12.51 4.16
CA TYR A 204 13.87 12.45 3.60
C TYR A 204 14.93 12.60 4.70
N ILE A 205 15.91 11.70 4.71
CA ILE A 205 17.11 11.77 5.54
C ILE A 205 18.25 12.27 4.64
N PRO A 206 18.73 13.52 4.79
CA PRO A 206 19.82 14.02 3.96
C PRO A 206 21.12 13.23 4.20
N GLY A 207 21.83 12.91 3.11
CA GLY A 207 23.15 12.30 3.20
C GLY A 207 24.24 13.30 3.58
N ASP A 208 25.48 12.83 3.75
CA ASP A 208 26.62 13.68 4.14
C ASP A 208 27.04 14.73 3.09
N ASN A 209 26.51 14.64 1.87
CA ASN A 209 26.82 15.57 0.79
C ASN A 209 26.03 16.88 0.96
N ALA A 210 26.73 18.01 1.00
CA ALA A 210 26.14 19.35 1.10
C ALA A 210 25.04 19.64 0.05
N ALA A 211 25.12 19.06 -1.16
CA ALA A 211 24.07 19.20 -2.18
C ALA A 211 22.76 18.51 -1.80
N LEU A 212 22.83 17.42 -1.03
CA LEU A 212 21.68 16.69 -0.49
C LEU A 212 21.15 17.35 0.80
N GLN A 213 22.05 17.85 1.66
CA GLN A 213 21.69 18.63 2.86
C GLN A 213 21.01 19.96 2.53
N ALA A 214 21.28 20.53 1.36
CA ALA A 214 20.66 21.76 0.90
C ALA A 214 19.19 21.59 0.45
N ILE A 215 18.68 20.35 0.30
CA ILE A 215 17.31 20.08 -0.14
C ILE A 215 16.33 20.47 0.97
N PRO A 216 15.45 21.48 0.77
CA PRO A 216 14.47 21.86 1.76
C PRO A 216 13.47 20.73 2.04
N PRO A 217 13.16 20.41 3.32
CA PRO A 217 12.28 19.29 3.67
C PRO A 217 10.85 19.46 3.13
N ASN A 218 10.39 20.70 2.94
CA ASN A 218 9.07 20.99 2.37
C ASN A 218 8.95 20.79 0.86
N LEU A 219 10.02 20.36 0.18
CA LEU A 219 9.96 19.87 -1.20
C LEU A 219 9.81 18.35 -1.30
N VAL A 220 10.03 17.62 -0.19
CA VAL A 220 10.34 16.18 -0.25
C VAL A 220 9.62 15.33 0.79
N ASN A 221 9.21 15.88 1.93
CA ASN A 221 8.59 15.10 2.99
C ASN A 221 7.08 14.98 2.77
N ALA A 222 6.65 13.93 2.07
CA ALA A 222 5.26 13.66 1.73
C ALA A 222 4.47 13.03 2.90
N ALA A 223 3.16 13.27 2.97
CA ALA A 223 2.27 12.53 3.86
C ALA A 223 0.86 12.37 3.29
N CYS A 224 0.24 11.22 3.58
CA CYS A 224 -1.15 10.92 3.30
C CYS A 224 -1.86 10.52 4.61
N ILE A 225 -2.86 11.31 5.00
CA ILE A 225 -3.62 11.12 6.24
C ILE A 225 -5.11 11.15 5.88
N ALA A 226 -5.62 9.96 5.55
CA ALA A 226 -7.01 9.73 5.18
C ALA A 226 -7.80 9.00 6.29
N SER A 227 -7.39 9.18 7.55
CA SER A 227 -8.05 8.66 8.74
C SER A 227 -8.33 9.79 9.73
N THR A 228 -9.55 9.83 10.25
CA THR A 228 -9.95 10.74 11.34
C THR A 228 -9.09 10.55 12.59
N GLY A 229 -9.00 11.59 13.44
CA GLY A 229 -8.24 11.57 14.69
C GLY A 229 -6.74 11.82 14.53
N TYR A 230 -6.17 11.60 13.34
CA TYR A 230 -4.80 11.99 13.01
C TYR A 230 -4.69 13.40 12.39
N LEU A 231 -5.84 14.00 12.04
CA LEU A 231 -5.88 15.34 11.45
C LEU A 231 -5.69 16.44 12.50
N ALA A 232 -4.56 17.14 12.39
CA ALA A 232 -4.28 18.36 13.14
C ALA A 232 -4.81 19.61 12.40
N PRO A 233 -5.19 20.69 13.11
CA PRO A 233 -5.47 21.98 12.48
C PRO A 233 -4.22 22.52 11.75
N PRO A 234 -4.38 23.16 10.57
CA PRO A 234 -3.29 23.92 9.95
C PRO A 234 -2.70 24.93 10.93
N ALA A 235 -1.37 24.97 11.03
CA ALA A 235 -0.69 26.17 11.47
C ALA A 235 -0.09 26.87 10.26
N THR A 236 -0.03 28.19 10.32
CA THR A 236 0.75 29.02 9.41
C THR A 236 2.25 28.85 9.64
N THR A 237 2.66 28.61 10.90
CA THR A 237 4.07 28.41 11.28
C THR A 237 4.23 27.29 12.32
N GLY A 238 5.38 26.60 12.28
CA GLY A 238 5.77 25.59 13.28
C GLY A 238 5.57 24.14 12.85
N THR A 239 5.66 23.22 13.82
CA THR A 239 5.66 21.75 13.64
C THR A 239 4.26 21.14 13.63
N ASN A 240 3.21 21.88 13.24
CA ASN A 240 1.91 21.26 12.98
C ASN A 240 2.01 20.50 11.66
N GLY A 241 2.00 19.17 11.75
CA GLY A 241 2.25 18.29 10.62
C GLY A 241 3.66 17.70 10.66
N ASN A 242 3.73 16.44 10.24
CA ASN A 242 4.79 15.45 10.48
C ASN A 242 6.21 15.75 9.99
N SER A 243 6.42 16.93 9.42
CA SER A 243 7.71 17.36 8.87
C SER A 243 7.82 18.88 8.71
N SER A 244 6.81 19.64 9.14
CA SER A 244 6.82 21.10 8.98
C SER A 244 7.73 21.76 10.00
N ASN A 245 8.34 22.88 9.62
CA ASN A 245 9.10 23.73 10.54
C ASN A 245 8.95 25.21 10.14
N SER A 246 9.34 26.13 11.01
CA SER A 246 9.17 27.58 10.80
C SER A 246 10.04 28.18 9.69
N THR A 247 11.09 27.49 9.24
CA THR A 247 11.98 27.95 8.16
C THR A 247 11.48 27.49 6.79
N TYR A 248 10.96 26.25 6.75
CA TYR A 248 10.46 25.57 5.57
C TYR A 248 9.07 25.00 5.87
N PRO A 249 8.01 25.84 5.88
CA PRO A 249 6.66 25.39 6.17
C PRO A 249 6.18 24.47 5.04
N ILE A 250 5.54 23.36 5.39
CA ILE A 250 5.05 22.40 4.41
C ILE A 250 3.72 22.88 3.80
N PRO A 251 3.58 22.87 2.46
CA PRO A 251 2.27 22.97 1.80
C PRO A 251 1.38 21.78 2.22
N LEU A 252 0.37 22.07 3.03
CA LEU A 252 -0.62 21.10 3.49
C LEU A 252 -1.93 21.22 2.70
N GLU A 253 -2.66 20.12 2.62
CA GLU A 253 -4.10 20.15 2.34
C GLU A 253 -4.78 21.07 3.39
N SER A 254 -5.63 22.01 2.94
CA SER A 254 -6.21 23.07 3.77
C SER A 254 -7.69 22.87 4.13
N THR A 255 -8.44 22.03 3.42
CA THR A 255 -9.91 21.99 3.40
C THR A 255 -10.56 20.78 4.10
N VAL A 256 -9.86 19.66 4.25
CA VAL A 256 -10.40 18.38 4.78
C VAL A 256 -10.71 18.46 6.27
N THR A 257 -11.97 18.27 6.65
CA THR A 257 -12.35 18.09 8.06
C THR A 257 -12.16 16.64 8.53
N ASN A 258 -12.17 16.41 9.84
CA ASN A 258 -12.23 15.04 10.39
C ASN A 258 -13.48 14.29 9.88
N ASP A 259 -14.60 14.98 9.67
CA ASP A 259 -15.82 14.37 9.10
C ASP A 259 -15.63 13.95 7.63
N ALA A 260 -14.92 14.75 6.83
CA ALA A 260 -14.53 14.37 5.48
C ALA A 260 -13.57 13.15 5.51
N ALA A 261 -12.62 13.11 6.43
CA ALA A 261 -11.71 11.97 6.61
C ALA A 261 -12.39 10.69 7.14
N MET A 262 -13.58 10.77 7.75
CA MET A 262 -14.42 9.59 8.07
C MET A 262 -15.23 9.10 6.87
N SER A 263 -15.50 9.96 5.88
CA SER A 263 -16.51 9.71 4.85
C SER A 263 -16.01 9.67 3.41
N TRP A 264 -14.74 10.04 3.14
CA TRP A 264 -14.16 10.10 1.80
C TRP A 264 -14.23 8.77 1.03
N CYS A 265 -14.10 7.62 1.72
CA CYS A 265 -14.15 6.32 1.07
C CYS A 265 -15.58 6.02 0.55
N PRO A 266 -15.77 5.73 -0.75
CA PRO A 266 -17.07 5.35 -1.30
C PRO A 266 -17.66 4.13 -0.60
N TRP A 267 -18.99 4.12 -0.40
CA TRP A 267 -19.70 3.07 0.37
C TRP A 267 -19.44 1.64 -0.13
N ASN A 268 -19.31 1.45 -1.45
CA ASN A 268 -19.06 0.17 -2.10
C ASN A 268 -17.59 -0.30 -2.05
N LEU A 269 -16.69 0.56 -1.56
CA LEU A 269 -15.24 0.35 -1.50
C LEU A 269 -14.68 0.17 -0.09
N GLN A 270 -15.48 0.44 0.95
CA GLN A 270 -15.15 0.02 2.31
C GLN A 270 -14.93 -1.50 2.37
N LYS A 271 -13.98 -1.96 3.18
CA LYS A 271 -13.67 -3.38 3.35
C LYS A 271 -14.72 -4.10 4.20
N THR A 272 -15.27 -3.42 5.19
CA THR A 272 -16.25 -3.96 6.17
C THR A 272 -17.47 -3.05 6.33
N PRO A 273 -18.17 -2.69 5.25
CA PRO A 273 -19.27 -1.73 5.32
C PRO A 273 -20.40 -2.26 6.21
N PRO A 274 -21.02 -1.43 7.07
CA PRO A 274 -22.17 -1.81 7.89
C PRO A 274 -23.34 -2.40 7.09
N ASP A 275 -24.04 -3.33 7.74
CA ASP A 275 -25.19 -4.04 7.19
C ASP A 275 -26.33 -3.10 6.76
N LYS A 276 -26.87 -3.35 5.58
CA LYS A 276 -27.93 -2.54 4.96
C LYS A 276 -29.33 -2.90 5.47
N PRO A 277 -30.21 -1.93 5.71
CA PRO A 277 -31.65 -2.14 5.66
C PRO A 277 -32.12 -2.32 4.19
N GLY A 278 -32.81 -3.42 3.88
CA GLY A 278 -33.52 -3.61 2.60
C GLY A 278 -32.71 -4.18 1.43
N ASP A 279 -33.14 -3.88 0.20
CA ASP A 279 -32.79 -4.57 -1.07
C ASP A 279 -31.35 -4.38 -1.59
N GLY A 280 -30.38 -4.08 -0.71
CA GLY A 280 -28.96 -4.15 -1.06
C GLY A 280 -28.40 -3.02 -1.94
N VAL A 281 -29.19 -2.03 -2.33
CA VAL A 281 -28.73 -0.81 -3.02
C VAL A 281 -28.32 0.26 -1.98
N TYR A 282 -27.21 0.98 -2.18
CA TYR A 282 -26.91 2.21 -1.44
C TYR A 282 -27.43 3.42 -2.25
N PRO A 283 -28.49 4.13 -1.82
CA PRO A 283 -28.87 5.40 -2.42
C PRO A 283 -27.93 6.47 -1.87
N TYR A 284 -27.09 7.05 -2.73
CA TYR A 284 -26.23 8.17 -2.32
C TYR A 284 -26.99 9.49 -2.48
N PRO A 285 -27.11 10.36 -1.46
CA PRO A 285 -26.56 10.29 -0.09
C PRO A 285 -27.62 9.94 0.98
N ASP A 286 -28.73 9.29 0.61
CA ASP A 286 -30.02 9.35 1.32
C ASP A 286 -30.23 8.27 2.39
N ASP A 287 -29.20 7.84 3.12
CA ASP A 287 -29.34 6.92 4.25
C ASP A 287 -28.83 7.48 5.60
N ASN A 288 -29.63 7.31 6.66
CA ASN A 288 -29.26 7.67 8.04
C ASN A 288 -28.31 6.63 8.68
N ILE A 289 -27.54 5.89 7.87
CA ILE A 289 -26.63 4.84 8.37
C ILE A 289 -25.35 5.50 8.83
N GLN A 290 -25.06 5.42 10.13
CA GLN A 290 -23.82 5.91 10.67
C GLN A 290 -22.64 5.10 10.13
N ARG A 291 -21.70 5.78 9.45
CA ARG A 291 -20.44 5.19 9.01
C ARG A 291 -19.55 4.79 10.19
N PRO A 292 -18.73 3.74 10.07
CA PRO A 292 -17.68 3.47 11.03
C PRO A 292 -16.69 4.66 11.06
N THR A 293 -16.10 4.92 12.23
CA THR A 293 -15.09 5.97 12.42
C THR A 293 -13.89 5.81 11.46
N PHE A 294 -13.57 4.56 11.11
CA PHE A 294 -12.62 4.22 10.06
C PHE A 294 -12.95 2.84 9.48
N ASP A 295 -12.83 2.70 8.16
CA ASP A 295 -12.85 1.41 7.45
C ASP A 295 -11.78 1.48 6.32
N PRO A 296 -10.89 0.49 6.18
CA PRO A 296 -9.95 0.41 5.08
C PRO A 296 -10.64 0.48 3.70
N CYS A 297 -10.14 1.34 2.81
CA CYS A 297 -10.77 1.61 1.51
C CYS A 297 -10.08 0.85 0.38
N LEU A 298 -10.79 -0.04 -0.29
CA LEU A 298 -10.36 -0.67 -1.55
C LEU A 298 -10.28 0.38 -2.66
N SER A 299 -9.26 0.29 -3.50
CA SER A 299 -9.32 0.98 -4.80
C SER A 299 -10.34 0.32 -5.72
N ALA A 300 -10.75 1.00 -6.79
CA ALA A 300 -11.62 0.42 -7.80
C ALA A 300 -11.02 -0.87 -8.42
N CYS A 301 -9.71 -0.86 -8.71
CA CYS A 301 -8.99 -2.04 -9.18
C CYS A 301 -9.02 -3.18 -8.16
N ALA A 302 -8.69 -2.90 -6.89
CA ALA A 302 -8.70 -3.90 -5.83
C ALA A 302 -10.08 -4.53 -5.61
N LYS A 303 -11.15 -3.74 -5.78
CA LYS A 303 -12.54 -4.17 -5.61
C LYS A 303 -13.06 -5.02 -6.77
N ASP A 304 -12.89 -4.54 -8.00
CA ASP A 304 -13.60 -5.08 -9.17
C ASP A 304 -12.69 -5.84 -10.16
N ASN A 305 -11.36 -5.66 -10.07
CA ASN A 305 -10.35 -6.31 -10.92
C ASN A 305 -10.63 -6.18 -12.44
N LYS A 306 -11.29 -5.09 -12.87
CA LYS A 306 -11.56 -4.81 -14.29
C LYS A 306 -10.33 -4.16 -14.94
N PRO A 307 -10.04 -4.47 -16.21
CA PRO A 307 -8.96 -3.80 -16.95
C PRO A 307 -9.09 -2.27 -16.99
N SER A 308 -10.32 -1.73 -17.00
CA SER A 308 -10.60 -0.28 -16.93
C SER A 308 -10.30 0.37 -15.59
N ASP A 309 -10.41 -0.39 -14.49
CA ASP A 309 -10.22 0.12 -13.14
C ASP A 309 -8.75 -0.02 -12.72
N CYS A 310 -8.05 -1.00 -13.30
CA CYS A 310 -6.63 -1.30 -13.12
C CYS A 310 -5.70 -0.70 -14.20
N CYS A 311 -6.23 -0.02 -15.21
CA CYS A 311 -5.49 0.49 -16.37
C CYS A 311 -4.60 -0.56 -17.10
N THR A 312 -5.16 -1.73 -17.39
CA THR A 312 -4.41 -2.83 -18.05
C THR A 312 -5.00 -3.23 -19.42
N GLY A 313 -4.18 -3.89 -20.25
CA GLY A 313 -4.61 -4.39 -21.55
C GLY A 313 -5.03 -3.26 -22.49
N ALA A 314 -6.29 -3.23 -22.92
CA ALA A 314 -6.81 -2.15 -23.77
C ALA A 314 -6.91 -0.77 -23.07
N TYR A 315 -6.61 -0.72 -21.77
CA TYR A 315 -6.63 0.47 -20.93
C TYR A 315 -5.21 0.86 -20.46
N ASP A 316 -4.16 0.32 -21.08
CA ASP A 316 -2.75 0.57 -20.73
C ASP A 316 -2.20 1.95 -21.16
N GLN A 317 -3.10 2.91 -21.47
CA GLN A 317 -2.73 4.27 -21.86
C GLN A 317 -3.62 5.30 -21.13
N PRO A 318 -3.08 6.47 -20.70
CA PRO A 318 -3.83 7.45 -19.89
C PRO A 318 -5.15 7.93 -20.52
N GLN A 319 -5.19 8.09 -21.84
CA GLN A 319 -6.40 8.52 -22.55
C GLN A 319 -7.46 7.41 -22.71
N LEU A 320 -7.11 6.15 -22.37
CA LEU A 320 -8.01 5.00 -22.42
C LEU A 320 -8.48 4.58 -21.04
N CYS A 321 -7.69 4.84 -19.98
CA CYS A 321 -8.07 4.61 -18.58
C CYS A 321 -8.51 5.91 -17.88
N PRO A 322 -9.79 6.31 -17.95
CA PRO A 322 -10.26 7.51 -17.27
C PRO A 322 -10.24 7.36 -15.75
N ARG A 323 -9.98 8.47 -15.07
CA ARG A 323 -9.97 8.59 -13.61
C ARG A 323 -11.32 8.22 -12.99
N ASN A 324 -11.31 7.31 -12.02
CA ASN A 324 -12.50 6.80 -11.34
C ASN A 324 -12.83 7.55 -10.04
N ASP A 325 -14.00 7.26 -9.45
CA ASP A 325 -14.50 7.94 -8.23
C ASP A 325 -13.58 7.73 -7.02
N PHE A 326 -12.94 6.56 -6.90
CA PHE A 326 -11.95 6.30 -5.86
C PHE A 326 -10.77 7.26 -6.00
N ALA A 327 -10.18 7.38 -7.19
CA ALA A 327 -9.04 8.27 -7.43
C ALA A 327 -9.40 9.76 -7.21
N ASN A 328 -10.65 10.14 -7.51
CA ASN A 328 -11.16 11.48 -7.23
C ASN A 328 -11.27 11.75 -5.72
N ALA A 329 -11.81 10.80 -4.94
CA ALA A 329 -11.85 10.91 -3.49
C ALA A 329 -10.44 10.85 -2.87
N ALA A 330 -9.61 9.90 -3.30
CA ALA A 330 -8.24 9.67 -2.84
C ALA A 330 -7.34 10.91 -2.95
N ASN A 331 -7.36 11.61 -4.09
CA ASN A 331 -6.56 12.84 -4.27
C ASN A 331 -7.22 14.11 -3.73
N THR A 332 -8.47 14.02 -3.27
CA THR A 332 -9.07 15.08 -2.45
C THR A 332 -8.54 14.97 -1.02
N ILE A 333 -8.42 13.74 -0.48
CA ILE A 333 -7.94 13.50 0.88
C ILE A 333 -6.40 13.47 0.99
N CYS A 334 -5.69 13.00 -0.04
CA CYS A 334 -4.24 12.92 -0.14
C CYS A 334 -3.74 13.47 -1.49
N PRO A 335 -3.61 14.81 -1.64
CA PRO A 335 -3.30 15.44 -2.93
C PRO A 335 -2.03 14.96 -3.63
N ASP A 336 -0.96 14.71 -2.86
CA ASP A 336 0.34 14.25 -3.36
C ASP A 336 0.47 12.73 -3.57
N ALA A 337 -0.56 11.94 -3.22
CA ALA A 337 -0.51 10.48 -3.35
C ALA A 337 -1.01 9.99 -4.72
N TYR A 338 -0.63 8.80 -5.18
CA TYR A 338 -1.26 8.18 -6.35
C TYR A 338 -2.66 7.64 -6.01
N GLY A 339 -3.71 8.09 -6.69
CA GLY A 339 -5.05 7.52 -6.58
C GLY A 339 -5.38 6.47 -7.65
N TYR A 340 -4.69 6.52 -8.80
CA TYR A 340 -4.75 5.50 -9.86
C TYR A 340 -3.44 5.46 -10.68
N PRO A 341 -3.21 4.45 -11.54
CA PRO A 341 -1.92 4.20 -12.22
C PRO A 341 -1.34 5.36 -13.06
N PHE A 342 -2.15 6.35 -13.46
CA PHE A 342 -1.74 7.47 -14.32
C PHE A 342 -1.84 8.86 -13.65
N ASP A 343 -1.74 8.97 -12.31
CA ASP A 343 -1.55 10.26 -11.60
C ASP A 343 -0.07 10.79 -11.66
N ASP A 344 0.70 10.39 -12.67
CA ASP A 344 2.18 10.45 -12.68
C ASP A 344 2.80 11.84 -12.38
N GLN A 345 2.37 12.87 -13.09
CA GLN A 345 2.90 14.24 -12.95
C GLN A 345 2.42 14.97 -11.68
N THR A 346 1.41 14.43 -11.00
CA THR A 346 0.81 15.01 -9.79
C THR A 346 1.20 14.29 -8.50
N SER A 347 1.76 13.08 -8.60
CA SER A 347 1.98 12.19 -7.45
C SER A 347 3.39 11.58 -7.34
N THR A 348 4.27 11.76 -8.33
CA THR A 348 5.69 11.34 -8.22
C THR A 348 6.56 12.41 -7.58
N PHE A 349 7.30 12.07 -6.52
CA PHE A 349 8.43 12.87 -6.06
C PHE A 349 9.73 12.44 -6.74
N ILE A 350 10.56 13.42 -7.10
CA ILE A 350 11.80 13.21 -7.84
C ILE A 350 12.90 14.07 -7.22
N ILE A 351 13.98 13.44 -6.78
CA ILE A 351 15.18 14.14 -6.26
C ILE A 351 16.47 13.55 -6.85
N PRO A 352 17.63 14.21 -6.74
CA PRO A 352 18.92 13.59 -7.09
C PRO A 352 19.17 12.34 -6.22
N THR A 353 19.76 11.29 -6.80
CA THR A 353 20.05 10.03 -6.08
C THR A 353 20.93 10.26 -4.84
N GLY A 354 20.51 9.66 -3.72
CA GLY A 354 21.27 9.63 -2.46
C GLY A 354 20.41 9.96 -1.24
N GLY A 355 21.07 10.10 -0.09
CA GLY A 355 20.43 10.31 1.21
C GLY A 355 19.94 9.00 1.82
N GLY A 356 18.78 9.05 2.45
CA GLY A 356 18.05 7.93 3.04
C GLY A 356 16.60 8.33 3.31
N TRP A 357 15.83 7.43 3.90
CA TRP A 357 14.39 7.59 4.05
C TRP A 357 13.91 7.10 5.41
N GLU A 358 12.95 7.79 5.99
CA GLU A 358 12.15 7.32 7.12
C GLU A 358 10.69 7.17 6.69
N ILE A 359 10.11 6.00 6.91
CA ILE A 359 8.68 5.73 6.71
C ILE A 359 7.99 5.82 8.07
N VAL A 360 7.10 6.80 8.23
CA VAL A 360 6.38 7.05 9.49
C VAL A 360 4.93 6.61 9.33
N PHE A 361 4.52 5.62 10.11
CA PHE A 361 3.14 5.15 10.17
C PHE A 361 2.32 5.94 11.18
N CYS A 362 1.05 6.20 10.84
CA CYS A 362 0.11 7.02 11.61
C CYS A 362 0.65 8.40 12.05
N PRO A 363 1.27 9.18 11.14
CA PRO A 363 1.95 10.39 11.57
C PRO A 363 0.90 11.52 11.77
N VAL A 364 0.90 12.23 12.89
CA VAL A 364 -0.08 13.29 13.25
C VAL A 364 0.11 14.59 12.44
N GLY A 365 -0.87 14.97 11.62
CA GLY A 365 -0.72 16.13 10.74
C GLY A 365 -1.88 16.34 9.78
N ARG A 366 -1.59 16.78 8.57
CA ARG A 366 -2.52 16.70 7.42
C ARG A 366 -1.77 16.13 6.23
N SER A 367 -2.51 15.67 5.22
CA SER A 367 -1.91 15.28 3.95
C SER A 367 -1.16 16.46 3.32
N THR A 368 -0.10 16.17 2.59
CA THR A 368 0.69 17.18 1.89
C THR A 368 0.08 17.54 0.54
N ASN A 369 0.43 18.74 0.06
CA ASN A 369 0.06 19.29 -1.24
C ASN A 369 1.30 19.94 -1.92
N ILE A 370 2.46 19.33 -1.69
CA ILE A 370 3.79 19.79 -2.11
C ILE A 370 3.89 19.80 -3.64
N LEU A 371 3.38 18.78 -4.34
CA LEU A 371 3.60 18.64 -5.78
C LEU A 371 2.84 19.70 -6.59
N LYS A 372 1.70 20.19 -6.08
CA LYS A 372 0.96 21.32 -6.69
C LYS A 372 1.54 22.70 -6.35
N VAL A 373 2.19 22.85 -5.19
CA VAL A 373 2.65 24.16 -4.67
C VAL A 373 4.14 24.41 -4.94
N LEU A 374 4.98 23.38 -4.83
CA LEU A 374 6.45 23.43 -4.96
C LEU A 374 7.04 22.37 -5.91
N GLY A 375 6.20 21.61 -6.63
CA GLY A 375 6.66 20.55 -7.53
C GLY A 375 7.58 21.04 -8.67
N ASP A 376 7.43 22.29 -9.11
CA ASP A 376 8.34 22.89 -10.11
C ASP A 376 9.76 23.10 -9.55
N GLN A 377 9.87 23.49 -8.28
CA GLN A 377 11.13 23.66 -7.57
C GLN A 377 11.79 22.29 -7.36
N MET A 378 11.02 21.28 -6.94
CA MET A 378 11.47 19.90 -6.81
C MET A 378 12.01 19.36 -8.16
N ARG A 379 11.24 19.48 -9.25
CA ARG A 379 11.65 19.07 -10.61
C ARG A 379 12.93 19.78 -11.08
N LYS A 380 13.10 21.07 -10.75
CA LYS A 380 14.36 21.79 -11.02
C LYS A 380 15.55 21.16 -10.28
N ILE A 381 15.44 20.86 -8.99
CA ILE A 381 16.52 20.16 -8.25
C ILE A 381 16.86 18.82 -8.92
N ALA A 382 15.85 18.00 -9.24
CA ALA A 382 16.03 16.71 -9.88
C ALA A 382 16.76 16.79 -11.23
N SER A 383 16.48 17.83 -12.03
CA SER A 383 17.14 18.06 -13.32
C SER A 383 18.55 18.66 -13.20
N ALA A 384 18.79 19.50 -12.19
CA ALA A 384 20.04 20.25 -12.02
C ALA A 384 21.08 19.55 -11.12
N GLY A 385 20.68 18.53 -10.36
CA GLY A 385 21.52 17.83 -9.37
C GLY A 385 21.91 18.69 -8.15
N LYS A 386 21.31 19.87 -7.99
CA LYS A 386 21.66 20.86 -6.96
C LYS A 386 20.51 21.79 -6.64
N VAL A 387 20.52 22.35 -5.45
CA VAL A 387 19.60 23.39 -5.01
C VAL A 387 20.18 24.77 -5.33
N THR A 388 19.35 25.67 -5.85
CA THR A 388 19.72 27.05 -6.19
C THR A 388 19.11 28.05 -5.20
N LYS A 389 19.65 29.27 -5.17
CA LYS A 389 19.23 30.31 -4.20
C LYS A 389 17.76 30.70 -4.36
N ASP A 390 17.25 30.77 -5.59
CA ASP A 390 15.84 31.04 -5.90
C ASP A 390 14.89 29.92 -5.40
N ILE A 391 15.36 28.67 -5.41
CA ILE A 391 14.60 27.54 -4.87
C ILE A 391 14.50 27.64 -3.34
N ILE A 392 15.60 27.96 -2.66
CA ILE A 392 15.60 28.17 -1.20
C ILE A 392 14.71 29.36 -0.83
N GLU A 393 14.86 30.50 -1.52
CA GLU A 393 14.03 31.70 -1.30
C GLU A 393 12.54 31.43 -1.53
N THR A 394 12.19 30.61 -2.51
CA THR A 394 10.79 30.21 -2.73
C THR A 394 10.28 29.25 -1.65
N ALA A 395 11.10 28.26 -1.26
CA ALA A 395 10.74 27.28 -0.23
C ALA A 395 10.60 27.88 1.18
N MET A 396 11.21 29.04 1.44
CA MET A 396 11.03 29.81 2.68
C MET A 396 9.88 30.83 2.62
N ASN A 397 9.28 31.08 1.45
CA ASN A 397 8.29 32.14 1.26
C ASN A 397 6.87 31.65 1.62
N GLU A 398 6.49 31.84 2.88
CA GLU A 398 5.17 31.48 3.40
C GLU A 398 4.02 32.11 2.61
N THR A 399 4.15 33.37 2.16
CA THR A 399 3.14 34.04 1.32
C THR A 399 2.93 33.33 -0.01
N TYR A 400 4.02 32.97 -0.70
CA TYR A 400 3.95 32.20 -1.95
C TYR A 400 3.28 30.84 -1.72
N ILE A 401 3.67 30.12 -0.67
CA ILE A 401 3.13 28.81 -0.32
C ILE A 401 1.61 28.90 -0.06
N ASN A 402 1.17 29.87 0.74
CA ASN A 402 -0.25 30.09 1.05
C ASN A 402 -1.07 30.50 -0.18
N GLU A 403 -0.57 31.42 -1.01
CA GLU A 403 -1.25 31.82 -2.25
C GLU A 403 -1.42 30.67 -3.24
N MET A 404 -0.36 29.88 -3.43
CA MET A 404 -0.37 28.75 -4.36
C MET A 404 -1.21 27.59 -3.84
N ALA A 405 -1.24 27.36 -2.51
CA ALA A 405 -2.16 26.40 -1.89
C ALA A 405 -3.63 26.77 -2.17
N VAL A 406 -4.02 28.05 -2.01
CA VAL A 406 -5.39 28.52 -2.31
C VAL A 406 -5.72 28.40 -3.80
N LYS A 407 -4.79 28.76 -4.71
CA LYS A 407 -5.00 28.57 -6.16
C LYS A 407 -5.18 27.09 -6.52
N SER A 408 -4.45 26.19 -5.86
CA SER A 408 -4.53 24.74 -6.10
C SER A 408 -5.85 24.09 -5.67
N THR A 409 -6.58 24.69 -4.71
CA THR A 409 -7.89 24.20 -4.26
C THR A 409 -9.06 24.85 -5.02
N ALA A 410 -8.88 26.05 -5.57
CA ALA A 410 -9.92 26.79 -6.28
C ALA A 410 -10.30 26.21 -7.66
N GLY A 411 -9.57 25.20 -8.17
CA GLY A 411 -9.83 24.59 -9.48
C GLY A 411 -9.49 25.48 -10.68
N GLU A 412 -8.84 26.63 -10.47
CA GLU A 412 -8.25 27.43 -11.54
C GLU A 412 -7.10 26.64 -12.19
N GLY A 413 -7.43 25.95 -13.29
CA GLY A 413 -6.46 25.13 -14.01
C GLY A 413 -5.22 25.93 -14.43
N LEU A 414 -4.05 25.33 -14.25
CA LEU A 414 -2.76 25.80 -14.75
C LEU A 414 -2.76 25.83 -16.30
N SER A 415 -3.43 26.84 -16.87
CA SER A 415 -3.63 26.96 -18.31
C SER A 415 -2.38 27.45 -19.05
N GLU A 416 -2.19 26.87 -20.22
CA GLU A 416 -1.30 27.27 -21.32
C GLU A 416 0.23 27.32 -21.14
N LYS A 417 0.81 27.70 -19.99
CA LYS A 417 2.28 27.88 -19.93
C LYS A 417 3.12 26.61 -19.85
N ALA A 418 2.54 25.46 -19.53
CA ALA A 418 3.26 24.18 -19.47
C ALA A 418 3.48 23.49 -20.84
N LYS A 419 2.87 23.98 -21.93
CA LYS A 419 2.86 23.28 -23.24
C LYS A 419 4.08 23.51 -24.13
N LEU A 420 4.99 24.43 -23.79
CA LEU A 420 6.23 24.68 -24.53
C LEU A 420 7.46 24.53 -23.62
N GLY A 421 7.88 23.30 -23.32
CA GLY A 421 9.09 23.12 -22.52
C GLY A 421 9.55 21.71 -22.12
N SER A 422 8.89 20.61 -22.51
CA SER A 422 9.39 19.27 -22.17
C SER A 422 9.05 18.20 -23.19
N TRP A 423 9.87 18.08 -24.24
CA TRP A 423 9.92 16.90 -25.11
C TRP A 423 11.03 15.91 -24.69
N GLY A 424 11.79 16.21 -23.63
CA GLY A 424 12.93 15.41 -23.17
C GLY A 424 12.63 14.43 -22.04
N ALA A 425 11.56 14.61 -21.26
CA ALA A 425 11.24 13.78 -20.09
C ALA A 425 10.17 12.70 -20.34
N LEU A 426 9.53 12.71 -21.51
CA LEU A 426 8.30 11.94 -21.79
C LEU A 426 8.46 10.42 -21.88
N VAL A 427 9.69 9.90 -22.00
CA VAL A 427 9.94 8.46 -22.22
C VAL A 427 10.15 7.68 -20.92
N GLY A 428 10.53 8.34 -19.82
CA GLY A 428 10.79 7.68 -18.53
C GLY A 428 9.55 7.56 -17.63
N VAL A 429 8.71 8.60 -17.60
CA VAL A 429 7.63 8.72 -16.59
C VAL A 429 6.40 7.86 -16.94
N LEU A 430 5.97 7.85 -18.22
CA LEU A 430 4.84 7.04 -18.70
C LEU A 430 5.01 5.53 -18.50
N VAL A 431 6.25 5.05 -18.36
CA VAL A 431 6.56 3.64 -18.10
C VAL A 431 6.36 3.31 -16.61
N TRP A 432 6.60 4.26 -15.71
CA TRP A 432 6.78 3.98 -14.28
C TRP A 432 5.46 3.63 -13.57
N GLY A 433 4.37 4.36 -13.83
CA GLY A 433 3.04 4.06 -13.26
C GLY A 433 2.44 2.73 -13.74
N ILE A 434 2.68 2.34 -15.00
CA ILE A 434 2.32 1.01 -15.54
C ILE A 434 3.20 -0.09 -14.93
N TRP A 435 4.41 0.25 -14.47
CA TRP A 435 5.39 -0.72 -13.96
C TRP A 435 5.26 -1.02 -12.46
N LEU A 436 4.37 -0.32 -11.74
CA LEU A 436 4.13 -0.55 -10.31
C LEU A 436 2.71 -1.09 -10.00
N CYS A 437 1.79 -1.14 -10.97
CA CYS A 437 0.42 -1.63 -10.74
C CYS A 437 0.25 -3.10 -11.16
#